data_AF-A0A257VT77-F1
#
_entry.id   AF-A0A257VT77-F1
#
_cell.length_a   1.000
_cell.length_b   1.000
_cell.length_c   1.000
_cell.angle_alpha   90.00
_cell.angle_beta   90.00
_cell.angle_gamma   90.00
#
_symmetry.space_group_name_H-M   'P 1'
#
loop_
_entity.id
_entity.type
_entity.pdbx_description
1 polymer ?
#
loop_
_entity_poly.entity_id
_entity_poly.type
_entity_poly.pdbx_seq_one_letter_code
_entity_poly.pdbx_strand_id
1 'polypeptide(L)'
;MGTYWGGLGEQIDLQSGNVNFSMPLFQAKARSGWVVSFALSYNSQNWRRDTAGTARKWNHGRDIGYGYGWGFMAGAINPLFSSYWDIGMYRFMDSTGAEYRLTETAPGSGEWVAKDGLFVTYKPAEGKLYFQDGSWWYFGSFTRLCFRIATGIRLR
;
A
#
# COMPACT_ATOMS: atom_id res chain seq x y z
N MET A 1 -24.53 23.60 15.14
CA MET A 1 -23.07 23.51 14.95
C MET A 1 -22.82 22.22 14.20
N GLY A 2 -22.33 22.33 12.95
CA GLY A 2 -22.15 21.17 12.08
C GLY A 2 -21.01 20.29 12.59
N THR A 3 -21.18 18.98 12.55
CA THR A 3 -20.12 18.02 12.86
C THR A 3 -19.18 17.98 11.65
N TYR A 4 -18.14 18.82 11.66
CA TYR A 4 -17.21 18.99 10.53
C TYR A 4 -16.03 17.98 10.55
N TRP A 5 -16.07 17.00 11.45
CA TRP A 5 -15.12 15.89 11.55
C TRP A 5 -15.79 14.63 12.10
N GLY A 6 -15.58 13.48 11.45
CA GLY A 6 -15.89 12.15 12.02
C GLY A 6 -17.12 11.43 11.47
N GLY A 7 -17.71 11.91 10.37
CA GLY A 7 -18.93 11.31 9.79
C GLY A 7 -18.70 10.23 8.73
N LEU A 8 -17.53 10.22 8.08
CA LEU A 8 -17.32 9.48 6.82
C LEU A 8 -16.01 8.66 6.75
N GLY A 9 -15.38 8.32 7.88
CA GLY A 9 -14.18 7.46 7.90
C GLY A 9 -12.85 8.23 7.85
N GLU A 10 -12.85 9.49 8.28
CA GLU A 10 -11.66 10.32 8.45
C GLU A 10 -10.87 9.87 9.69
N GLN A 11 -9.56 9.68 9.55
CA GLN A 11 -8.65 9.31 10.64
C GLN A 11 -7.49 10.30 10.70
N ILE A 12 -7.26 10.88 11.87
CA ILE A 12 -6.08 11.71 12.12
C ILE A 12 -4.98 10.80 12.64
N ASP A 13 -3.86 10.73 11.93
CA ASP A 13 -2.66 10.08 12.44
C ASP A 13 -2.05 10.95 13.53
N LEU A 14 -2.09 10.46 14.77
CA LEU A 14 -1.61 11.17 15.95
C LEU A 14 -0.09 11.36 15.97
N GLN A 15 0.67 10.56 15.21
CA GLN A 15 2.12 10.66 15.15
C GLN A 15 2.59 11.69 14.10
N SER A 16 1.88 11.78 12.99
CA SER A 16 2.27 12.66 11.87
C SER A 16 1.40 13.92 11.71
N GLY A 17 0.26 14.00 12.42
CA GLY A 17 -0.70 15.08 12.31
C GLY A 17 -1.45 15.10 10.97
N ASN A 18 -1.31 14.03 10.17
CA ASN A 18 -1.93 13.96 8.86
C ASN A 18 -3.38 13.48 8.95
N VAL A 19 -4.21 14.02 8.06
CA VAL A 19 -5.56 13.55 7.82
C VAL A 19 -5.51 12.46 6.76
N ASN A 20 -5.96 11.28 7.14
CA ASN A 20 -6.26 10.17 6.24
C ASN A 20 -7.77 10.07 6.05
N PHE A 21 -8.20 9.83 4.83
CA PHE A 21 -9.61 9.59 4.52
C PHE A 21 -9.72 8.42 3.56
N SER A 22 -10.64 7.49 3.82
CA SER A 22 -10.87 6.35 2.94
C SER A 22 -12.35 6.18 2.69
N MET A 23 -12.73 6.11 1.41
CA MET A 23 -14.08 5.86 0.97
C MET A 23 -14.13 4.57 0.12
N PRO A 24 -14.70 3.47 0.64
CA PRO A 24 -14.88 2.26 -0.16
C PRO A 24 -15.90 2.54 -1.28
N LEU A 25 -15.53 2.22 -2.51
CA LEU A 25 -16.38 2.45 -3.69
C LEU A 25 -17.13 1.17 -4.09
N PHE A 26 -16.43 0.05 -4.17
CA PHE A 26 -17.05 -1.23 -4.50
C PHE A 26 -16.20 -2.41 -4.01
N GLN A 27 -16.83 -3.57 -3.87
CA GLN A 27 -16.17 -4.81 -3.52
C GLN A 27 -16.33 -5.82 -4.65
N ALA A 28 -15.21 -6.34 -5.12
CA ALA A 28 -15.20 -7.52 -5.97
C ALA A 28 -15.32 -8.77 -5.09
N LYS A 29 -16.35 -9.58 -5.33
CA LYS A 29 -16.56 -10.85 -4.63
C LYS A 29 -16.46 -12.00 -5.62
N ALA A 30 -15.64 -13.00 -5.32
CA ALA A 30 -15.58 -14.23 -6.09
C ALA A 30 -16.43 -15.32 -5.45
N ARG A 31 -16.91 -16.27 -6.26
CA ARG A 31 -17.71 -17.41 -5.79
C ARG A 31 -17.00 -18.28 -4.74
N SER A 32 -15.66 -18.24 -4.70
CA SER A 32 -14.83 -18.94 -3.72
C SER A 32 -14.76 -18.26 -2.33
N GLY A 33 -15.56 -17.22 -2.06
CA GLY A 33 -15.56 -16.49 -0.79
C GLY A 33 -14.51 -15.37 -0.69
N TRP A 34 -13.74 -15.14 -1.75
CA TRP A 34 -12.76 -14.05 -1.82
C TRP A 34 -13.44 -12.69 -1.98
N VAL A 35 -12.94 -11.69 -1.27
CA VAL A 35 -13.46 -10.32 -1.27
C VAL A 35 -12.31 -9.33 -1.36
N VAL A 36 -12.34 -8.41 -2.33
CA VAL A 36 -11.43 -7.26 -2.39
C VAL A 36 -12.19 -5.96 -2.51
N SER A 37 -11.87 -5.04 -1.60
CA SER A 37 -12.40 -3.69 -1.58
C SER A 37 -11.55 -2.78 -2.45
N PHE A 38 -12.19 -2.04 -3.34
CA PHE A 38 -11.60 -0.91 -4.05
C PHE A 38 -12.10 0.36 -3.38
N ALA A 39 -11.17 1.20 -2.95
CA ALA A 39 -11.47 2.41 -2.22
C ALA A 39 -10.68 3.58 -2.77
N LEU A 40 -11.23 4.77 -2.54
CA LEU A 40 -10.56 6.03 -2.76
C LEU A 40 -9.93 6.46 -1.43
N SER A 41 -8.60 6.52 -1.38
CA SER A 41 -7.83 6.89 -0.20
C SER A 41 -7.17 8.26 -0.41
N TYR A 42 -7.24 9.13 0.59
CA TYR A 42 -6.57 10.42 0.64
C TYR A 42 -5.64 10.48 1.84
N ASN A 43 -4.46 11.06 1.66
CA ASN A 43 -3.52 11.37 2.73
C ASN A 43 -3.01 12.81 2.55
N SER A 44 -3.12 13.63 3.59
CA SER A 44 -2.70 15.03 3.54
C SER A 44 -1.17 15.25 3.46
N GLN A 45 -0.35 14.21 3.69
CA GLN A 45 1.12 14.21 3.58
C GLN A 45 1.58 14.23 2.12
N ASN A 46 1.16 15.25 1.39
CA ASN A 46 1.46 15.39 -0.02
C ASN A 46 2.90 15.81 -0.29
N TRP A 47 3.49 16.55 0.65
CA TRP A 47 4.87 16.99 0.58
C TRP A 47 5.63 16.53 1.79
N ARG A 48 6.79 15.93 1.57
CA ARG A 48 7.75 15.64 2.63
C ARG A 48 9.06 16.36 2.32
N ARG A 49 9.62 17.02 3.32
CA ARG A 49 10.95 17.62 3.26
C ARG A 49 11.89 16.81 4.14
N ASP A 50 12.85 16.13 3.52
CA ASP A 50 13.92 15.48 4.25
C ASP A 50 15.07 16.47 4.42
N THR A 51 15.45 16.72 5.67
CA THR A 51 16.54 17.64 6.05
C THR A 51 17.82 16.89 6.42
N ALA A 52 17.76 15.56 6.50
CA ALA A 52 18.94 14.74 6.72
C ALA A 52 19.78 14.66 5.43
N GLY A 53 20.96 15.31 5.43
CA GLY A 53 21.84 15.40 4.28
C GLY A 53 21.42 16.46 3.27
N THR A 54 21.57 16.21 1.97
CA THR A 54 21.11 17.12 0.90
C THR A 54 19.59 17.24 0.97
N ALA A 55 19.07 18.47 1.13
CA ALA A 55 17.64 18.71 1.27
C ALA A 55 16.87 18.19 0.04
N ARG A 56 16.04 17.16 0.24
CA ARG A 56 15.17 16.59 -0.79
C ARG A 56 13.71 16.92 -0.48
N LYS A 57 12.99 17.36 -1.50
CA LYS A 57 11.53 17.55 -1.44
C LYS A 57 10.87 16.42 -2.21
N TRP A 58 10.00 15.67 -1.55
CA TRP A 58 9.23 14.59 -2.15
C TRP A 58 7.78 15.02 -2.27
N ASN A 59 7.24 14.97 -3.49
CA ASN A 59 5.83 15.22 -3.77
C ASN A 59 5.10 13.87 -3.87
N HIS A 60 4.63 13.36 -2.73
CA HIS A 60 3.84 12.13 -2.64
C HIS A 60 2.40 12.30 -3.16
N GLY A 61 1.90 13.53 -3.17
CA GLY A 61 0.55 13.86 -3.64
C GLY A 61 0.41 14.03 -5.15
N ARG A 62 1.49 13.83 -5.91
CA ARG A 62 1.49 14.00 -7.38
C ARG A 62 0.29 13.28 -7.98
N ASP A 63 -0.52 14.03 -8.72
CA ASP A 63 -1.74 13.52 -9.32
C ASP A 63 -1.43 12.36 -10.27
N ILE A 64 -2.22 11.30 -10.14
CA ILE A 64 -2.14 10.06 -10.92
C ILE A 64 -3.46 9.76 -11.64
N GLY A 65 -4.36 10.76 -11.74
CA GLY A 65 -5.66 10.67 -12.44
C GLY A 65 -6.88 10.64 -11.51
N TYR A 66 -6.69 10.78 -10.20
CA TYR A 66 -7.75 10.76 -9.18
C TYR A 66 -7.79 12.03 -8.33
N GLY A 67 -6.96 13.02 -8.66
CA GLY A 67 -6.82 14.26 -7.91
C GLY A 67 -5.60 14.24 -6.98
N TYR A 68 -5.18 15.44 -6.58
CA TYR A 68 -4.00 15.63 -5.77
C TYR A 68 -4.13 15.00 -4.38
N GLY A 69 -3.19 14.13 -4.01
CA GLY A 69 -3.20 13.39 -2.73
C GLY A 69 -4.19 12.22 -2.66
N TRP A 70 -4.94 11.97 -3.74
CA TRP A 70 -5.89 10.87 -3.85
C TRP A 70 -5.27 9.67 -4.58
N GLY A 71 -5.61 8.48 -4.10
CA GLY A 71 -5.31 7.23 -4.76
C GLY A 71 -6.56 6.37 -4.85
N PHE A 72 -6.79 5.75 -6.01
CA PHE A 72 -7.81 4.72 -6.17
C PHE A 72 -7.12 3.36 -6.27
N MET A 73 -7.33 2.51 -5.27
CA MET A 73 -6.60 1.24 -5.22
C MET A 73 -7.30 0.16 -4.39
N ALA A 74 -7.03 -1.10 -4.76
CA ALA A 74 -7.24 -2.26 -3.87
C ALA A 74 -6.04 -2.44 -2.92
N GLY A 75 -4.86 -2.02 -3.37
CA GLY A 75 -3.65 -1.87 -2.59
C GLY A 75 -2.54 -1.29 -3.47
N ALA A 76 -1.28 -1.34 -3.06
CA ALA A 76 -0.13 -1.01 -3.89
C ALA A 76 1.13 -1.62 -3.29
N ILE A 77 2.14 -1.88 -4.10
CA ILE A 77 3.47 -2.23 -3.60
C ILE A 77 4.54 -1.31 -4.16
N ASN A 78 5.39 -0.79 -3.29
CA ASN A 78 6.44 0.14 -3.66
C ASN A 78 7.79 -0.32 -3.08
N PRO A 79 8.84 -0.43 -3.90
CA PRO A 79 10.20 -0.63 -3.41
C PRO A 79 10.73 0.67 -2.79
N LEU A 80 11.42 0.54 -1.66
CA LEU A 80 12.19 1.59 -1.04
C LEU A 80 13.67 1.20 -1.14
N PHE A 81 14.40 2.02 -1.88
CA PHE A 81 15.80 1.80 -2.18
C PHE A 81 16.68 2.31 -1.03
N SER A 82 17.61 1.48 -0.57
CA SER A 82 18.65 1.86 0.40
C SER A 82 19.87 2.46 -0.29
N SER A 83 20.12 2.09 -1.54
CA SER A 83 21.16 2.64 -2.41
C SER A 83 20.61 2.84 -3.82
N TYR A 84 21.42 3.25 -4.79
CA TYR A 84 20.95 3.41 -6.17
C TYR A 84 20.54 2.09 -6.84
N TRP A 85 21.10 0.96 -6.37
CA TRP A 85 20.86 -0.37 -6.95
C TRP A 85 20.20 -1.34 -5.97
N ASP A 86 20.23 -1.05 -4.67
CA ASP A 86 19.77 -1.97 -3.64
C ASP A 86 18.39 -1.58 -3.11
N ILE A 87 17.49 -2.56 -3.13
CA ILE A 87 16.19 -2.47 -2.48
C ILE A 87 16.39 -2.81 -1.00
N GLY A 88 16.16 -1.84 -0.13
CA GLY A 88 16.29 -2.03 1.31
C GLY A 88 15.02 -2.55 1.98
N MET A 89 13.85 -2.21 1.43
CA MET A 89 12.55 -2.67 1.92
C MET A 89 11.47 -2.55 0.85
N TYR A 90 10.36 -3.27 1.02
CA TYR A 90 9.13 -3.00 0.29
C TYR A 90 8.10 -2.38 1.22
N ARG A 91 7.18 -1.63 0.64
CA ARG A 91 6.02 -1.07 1.33
C ARG A 91 4.77 -1.54 0.62
N PHE A 92 3.91 -2.23 1.34
CA PHE A 92 2.58 -2.57 0.89
C PHE A 92 1.60 -1.52 1.42
N MET A 93 0.69 -1.05 0.58
CA MET A 93 -0.42 -0.20 0.97
C MET A 93 -1.72 -0.96 0.69
N ASP A 94 -2.66 -0.97 1.61
CA ASP A 94 -3.98 -1.58 1.37
C ASP A 94 -5.00 -0.55 0.84
N SER A 95 -6.24 -1.00 0.57
CA SER A 95 -7.32 -0.12 0.10
C SER A 95 -7.66 1.04 1.05
N THR A 96 -7.34 0.92 2.35
CA THR A 96 -7.60 1.99 3.32
C THR A 96 -6.55 3.11 3.26
N GLY A 97 -5.43 2.85 2.58
CA GLY A 97 -4.26 3.73 2.59
C GLY A 97 -3.28 3.40 3.71
N ALA A 98 -3.55 2.39 4.55
CA ALA A 98 -2.62 1.93 5.56
C ALA A 98 -1.38 1.33 4.91
N GLU A 99 -0.20 1.70 5.42
CA GLU A 99 1.10 1.28 4.90
C GLU A 99 1.76 0.27 5.84
N TYR A 100 2.18 -0.85 5.27
CA TYR A 100 2.87 -1.93 5.97
C TYR A 100 4.28 -2.09 5.42
N ARG A 101 5.25 -2.11 6.32
CA ARG A 101 6.66 -2.30 5.95
C ARG A 101 6.95 -3.79 5.81
N LEU A 102 7.46 -4.15 4.63
CA LEU A 102 7.93 -5.49 4.32
C LEU A 102 9.45 -5.51 4.43
N THR A 103 9.96 -6.31 5.36
CA THR A 103 11.40 -6.53 5.55
C THR A 103 11.78 -7.91 5.08
N GLU A 104 12.97 -8.05 4.52
CA GLU A 104 13.47 -9.36 4.11
C GLU A 104 13.57 -10.31 5.31
N THR A 105 13.17 -11.57 5.12
CA THR A 105 13.15 -12.58 6.19
C THR A 105 14.57 -12.97 6.59
N ALA A 106 15.45 -13.13 5.59
CA ALA A 106 16.88 -13.30 5.74
C ALA A 106 17.60 -12.68 4.52
N PRO A 107 18.85 -12.20 4.66
CA PRO A 107 19.59 -11.60 3.55
C PRO A 107 19.63 -12.52 2.33
N GLY A 108 19.10 -12.07 1.19
CA GLY A 108 19.09 -12.82 -0.07
C GLY A 108 18.03 -13.93 -0.15
N SER A 109 17.10 -14.03 0.81
CA SER A 109 15.98 -14.98 0.75
C SER A 109 14.99 -14.66 -0.37
N GLY A 110 14.90 -13.39 -0.78
CA GLY A 110 13.90 -12.95 -1.76
C GLY A 110 12.46 -12.99 -1.23
N GLU A 111 12.27 -13.22 0.08
CA GLU A 111 10.96 -13.23 0.74
C GLU A 111 10.86 -12.07 1.73
N TRP A 112 9.90 -11.19 1.48
CA TRP A 112 9.71 -9.95 2.23
C TRP A 112 8.42 -10.02 3.02
N VAL A 113 8.52 -9.99 4.34
CA VAL A 113 7.39 -10.20 5.24
C VAL A 113 7.04 -8.92 5.99
N ALA A 114 5.74 -8.68 6.15
CA ALA A 114 5.27 -7.61 7.03
C ALA A 114 5.34 -8.11 8.47
N LYS A 115 6.05 -7.35 9.32
CA LYS A 115 6.20 -7.64 10.74
C LYS A 115 5.16 -6.93 11.60
N ASP A 116 4.49 -5.93 11.03
CA ASP A 116 3.59 -5.03 11.74
C ASP A 116 2.13 -5.28 11.32
N GLY A 117 1.38 -6.00 12.16
CA GLY A 117 -0.09 -6.12 12.11
C GLY A 117 -0.69 -6.97 10.98
N LEU A 118 -0.19 -6.85 9.76
CA LEU A 118 -0.64 -7.59 8.59
C LEU A 118 0.40 -8.65 8.21
N PHE A 119 0.06 -9.92 8.34
CA PHE A 119 0.99 -11.02 8.04
C PHE A 119 0.93 -11.42 6.56
N VAL A 120 1.53 -10.58 5.71
CA VAL A 120 1.66 -10.85 4.27
C VAL A 120 3.11 -11.09 3.87
N THR A 121 3.30 -11.91 2.84
CA THR A 121 4.62 -12.24 2.29
C THR A 121 4.70 -11.85 0.83
N TYR A 122 5.62 -10.96 0.48
CA TYR A 122 5.88 -10.57 -0.89
C TYR A 122 7.10 -11.32 -1.45
N LYS A 123 6.93 -11.86 -2.68
CA LYS A 123 7.96 -12.51 -3.47
C LYS A 123 8.18 -11.71 -4.76
N PRO A 124 9.21 -10.85 -4.84
CA PRO A 124 9.46 -9.99 -5.99
C PRO A 124 9.74 -10.77 -7.28
N ALA A 125 10.44 -11.90 -7.18
CA ALA A 125 10.76 -12.77 -8.32
C ALA A 125 9.50 -13.32 -9.02
N GLU A 126 8.42 -13.50 -8.28
CA GLU A 126 7.13 -13.97 -8.80
C GLU A 126 6.15 -12.82 -9.07
N GLY A 127 6.47 -11.60 -8.62
CA GLY A 127 5.55 -10.47 -8.59
C GLY A 127 4.32 -10.71 -7.71
N LYS A 128 4.40 -11.59 -6.70
CA LYS A 128 3.24 -12.03 -5.91
C LYS A 128 3.30 -11.65 -4.44
N LEU A 129 2.18 -11.18 -3.91
CA LEU A 129 1.93 -10.97 -2.49
C LEU A 129 0.99 -12.06 -1.98
N TYR A 130 1.43 -12.81 -0.99
CA TYR A 130 0.71 -13.92 -0.37
C TYR A 130 0.06 -13.47 0.94
N PHE A 131 -1.19 -13.88 1.13
CA PHE A 131 -1.96 -13.68 2.34
C PHE A 131 -1.99 -14.95 3.18
N GLN A 132 -2.32 -14.83 4.48
CA GLN A 132 -2.35 -15.97 5.41
C GLN A 132 -3.37 -17.05 5.02
N ASP A 133 -4.41 -16.69 4.27
CA ASP A 133 -5.43 -17.60 3.76
C ASP A 133 -4.95 -18.42 2.54
N GLY A 134 -3.71 -18.22 2.09
CA GLY A 134 -3.13 -18.89 0.92
C GLY A 134 -3.54 -18.26 -0.41
N SER A 135 -4.34 -17.20 -0.40
CA SER A 135 -4.60 -16.38 -1.58
C SER A 135 -3.38 -15.51 -1.90
N TRP A 136 -3.32 -15.01 -3.14
CA TRP A 136 -2.26 -14.13 -3.56
C TRP A 136 -2.74 -13.08 -4.55
N TRP A 137 -2.06 -11.94 -4.55
CA TRP A 137 -2.19 -10.88 -5.54
C TRP A 137 -0.94 -10.83 -6.41
N TYR A 138 -1.13 -10.51 -7.68
CA TYR A 138 -0.04 -10.27 -8.61
C TYR A 138 0.12 -8.77 -8.90
N PHE A 139 1.36 -8.30 -8.86
CA PHE A 139 1.75 -6.93 -9.13
C PHE A 139 2.59 -6.90 -10.41
N GLY A 140 1.99 -6.39 -11.49
CA GLY A 140 2.65 -6.26 -12.79
C GLY A 140 3.56 -5.03 -12.92
N SER A 141 3.49 -4.09 -11.98
CA SER A 141 4.42 -2.95 -11.86
C SER A 141 4.53 -2.52 -10.41
N PHE A 142 5.62 -1.81 -10.10
CA PHE A 142 5.94 -1.21 -8.81
C PHE A 142 5.42 0.23 -8.64
N THR A 143 4.73 0.76 -9.66
CA THR A 143 4.06 2.05 -9.59
C THR A 143 2.72 1.92 -8.88
N ARG A 144 2.27 2.97 -8.17
CA ARG A 144 0.97 3.08 -7.48
C ARG A 144 -0.26 2.81 -8.39
N LEU A 145 -0.04 2.53 -9.67
CA LEU A 145 -1.05 2.15 -10.64
C LEU A 145 -0.45 1.14 -11.63
N CYS A 146 -0.54 -0.15 -11.32
CA CYS A 146 -0.66 -1.23 -12.31
C CYS A 146 -1.16 -2.49 -11.61
N PHE A 147 -2.45 -2.76 -11.72
CA PHE A 147 -3.09 -3.94 -11.17
C PHE A 147 -3.36 -4.95 -12.27
N ARG A 148 -2.77 -6.14 -12.14
CA ARG A 148 -3.36 -7.35 -12.70
C ARG A 148 -3.58 -8.31 -11.54
N ILE A 149 -4.75 -8.22 -10.92
CA ILE A 149 -5.16 -9.18 -9.90
C ILE A 149 -5.48 -10.49 -10.61
N ALA A 150 -4.50 -11.39 -10.66
CA ALA A 150 -4.74 -12.81 -10.86
C ALA A 150 -4.73 -13.45 -9.48
N THR A 151 -5.69 -14.33 -9.22
CA THR A 151 -5.81 -15.07 -7.94
C THR A 151 -5.72 -16.56 -8.23
N GLY A 152 -5.04 -17.30 -7.36
CA GLY A 152 -5.06 -18.75 -7.33
C GLY A 152 -5.01 -19.24 -5.89
N ILE A 153 -5.64 -20.36 -5.59
CA ILE A 153 -5.46 -21.05 -4.30
C ILE A 153 -4.21 -21.92 -4.41
N ARG A 154 -3.31 -21.82 -3.43
CA ARG A 154 -2.20 -22.76 -3.31
C ARG A 154 -2.75 -24.10 -2.79
N LEU A 155 -3.09 -25.01 -3.69
CA LEU A 155 -3.26 -26.42 -3.33
C LEU A 155 -1.89 -26.94 -2.87
N ARG A 156 -1.81 -27.40 -1.63
CA ARG A 156 -0.66 -28.20 -1.18
C ARG A 156 -0.73 -29.59 -1.79
#